data_AF-A0A957PI43-F1
#
_entry.id   AF-A0A957PI43-F1
#
_cell.length_a   1.000
_cell.length_b   1.000
_cell.length_c   1.000
_cell.angle_alpha   90.00
_cell.angle_beta   90.00
_cell.angle_gamma   90.00
#
_symmetry.space_group_name_H-M   'P 1'
#
loop_
_entity.id
_entity.type
_entity.pdbx_description
1 polymer ?
#
loop_
_entity_poly.entity_id
_entity_poly.type
_entity_poly.pdbx_seq_one_letter_code
_entity_poly.pdbx_strand_id
1 'polypeptide(L)'
;MYQREYFIPKATGTLSDTLMAFGAAEVIGRLVRRHAPAAAVTLKDTGAYFVIDAGVSIAEAWLDDVAVREDIPFVTASKFAVPDDLPMSLARNVDDTWDQFRRYQEQRKQLSDQKVQTEEMKQALADLEMPADWSVVTYLGDYRMQAQGIHNGLVEQWQRSGKEFAALNMRTVLALFASPVADWAEIASQWKRATKGSSFSDTVTASQLFN
;
A
#
# COMPACT_ATOMS: atom_id res chain seq x y z
N MET A 1 -5.85 -23.09 -4.16
CA MET A 1 -6.12 -21.64 -4.11
C MET A 1 -6.73 -21.23 -2.76
N TYR A 2 -7.84 -21.84 -2.33
CA TYR A 2 -8.38 -21.66 -0.98
C TYR A 2 -7.68 -22.61 -0.01
N GLN A 3 -6.65 -22.12 0.66
CA GLN A 3 -5.73 -22.95 1.43
C GLN A 3 -5.15 -22.15 2.59
N ARG A 4 -4.35 -22.82 3.41
CA ARG A 4 -3.70 -22.21 4.57
C ARG A 4 -2.37 -21.54 4.22
N GLU A 5 -1.60 -22.12 3.32
CA GLU A 5 -0.25 -21.67 2.99
C GLU A 5 -0.19 -21.08 1.57
N TYR A 6 0.48 -19.94 1.42
CA TYR A 6 0.68 -19.26 0.14
C TYR A 6 2.17 -19.01 -0.10
N PHE A 7 2.57 -19.00 -1.37
CA PHE A 7 3.97 -19.07 -1.78
C PHE A 7 4.35 -17.88 -2.67
N ILE A 8 5.39 -17.15 -2.29
CA ILE A 8 5.89 -15.99 -3.03
C ILE A 8 7.29 -16.34 -3.57
N PRO A 9 7.42 -16.63 -4.88
CA PRO A 9 8.70 -17.00 -5.46
C PRO A 9 9.66 -15.79 -5.45
N LYS A 10 10.94 -16.06 -5.22
CA LYS A 10 12.01 -15.05 -5.32
C LYS A 10 12.51 -14.95 -6.76
N ALA A 11 11.59 -14.65 -7.68
CA ALA A 11 11.84 -14.74 -9.11
C ALA A 11 12.82 -13.66 -9.61
N THR A 12 12.85 -12.49 -8.98
CA THR A 12 13.73 -11.39 -9.39
C THR A 12 15.08 -11.42 -8.68
N GLY A 13 15.15 -12.04 -7.50
CA GLY A 13 16.33 -12.00 -6.63
C GLY A 13 16.58 -10.62 -6.03
N THR A 14 15.59 -9.71 -6.10
CA THR A 14 15.70 -8.32 -5.62
C THR A 14 14.82 -8.09 -4.40
N LEU A 15 14.96 -6.92 -3.77
CA LEU A 15 14.08 -6.48 -2.68
C LEU A 15 12.59 -6.43 -3.07
N SER A 16 12.28 -6.35 -4.37
CA SER A 16 10.91 -6.39 -4.88
C SER A 16 10.19 -7.68 -4.46
N ASP A 17 10.89 -8.81 -4.43
CA ASP A 17 10.29 -10.10 -4.02
C ASP A 17 9.91 -10.07 -2.53
N THR A 18 10.76 -9.44 -1.71
CA THR A 18 10.50 -9.26 -0.27
C THR A 18 9.32 -8.32 -0.04
N LEU A 19 9.27 -7.18 -0.74
CA LEU A 19 8.16 -6.24 -0.64
C LEU A 19 6.84 -6.88 -1.07
N MET A 20 6.86 -7.67 -2.14
CA MET A 20 5.70 -8.43 -2.60
C MET A 20 5.26 -9.46 -1.56
N ALA A 21 6.19 -10.14 -0.88
CA ALA A 21 5.87 -11.09 0.18
C ALA A 21 5.20 -10.41 1.39
N PHE A 22 5.72 -9.27 1.84
CA PHE A 22 5.09 -8.49 2.92
C PHE A 22 3.73 -7.92 2.50
N GLY A 23 3.62 -7.39 1.29
CA GLY A 23 2.35 -6.87 0.76
C GLY A 23 1.28 -7.97 0.68
N ALA A 24 1.63 -9.13 0.14
CA ALA A 24 0.72 -10.28 0.08
C ALA A 24 0.33 -10.78 1.48
N ALA A 25 1.28 -10.84 2.42
CA ALA A 25 1.03 -11.25 3.80
C ALA A 25 0.06 -10.30 4.51
N GLU A 26 0.19 -8.99 4.28
CA GLU A 26 -0.72 -8.00 4.87
C GLU A 26 -2.12 -8.06 4.24
N VAL A 27 -2.22 -8.21 2.92
CA VAL A 27 -3.52 -8.37 2.23
C VAL A 27 -4.25 -9.63 2.72
N ILE A 28 -3.57 -10.77 2.75
CA ILE A 28 -4.12 -12.04 3.28
C ILE A 28 -4.45 -11.89 4.77
N GLY A 29 -3.55 -11.29 5.54
CA GLY A 29 -3.71 -11.04 6.97
C GLY A 29 -4.97 -10.24 7.30
N ARG A 30 -5.31 -9.25 6.48
CA ARG A 30 -6.55 -8.48 6.64
C ARG A 30 -7.79 -9.33 6.44
N LEU A 31 -7.83 -10.13 5.37
CA LEU A 31 -8.94 -11.04 5.11
C LEU A 31 -9.13 -12.01 6.27
N VAL A 32 -8.03 -12.62 6.74
CA VAL A 32 -8.03 -13.55 7.88
C VAL A 32 -8.49 -12.87 9.16
N ARG A 33 -7.97 -11.68 9.51
CA ARG A 33 -8.37 -10.96 10.73
C ARG A 33 -9.87 -10.66 10.79
N ARG A 34 -10.51 -10.44 9.64
CA ARG A 34 -11.96 -10.17 9.56
C ARG A 34 -12.81 -11.42 9.85
N HIS A 35 -12.42 -12.58 9.33
CA HIS A 35 -13.23 -13.80 9.43
C HIS A 35 -12.77 -14.80 10.49
N ALA A 36 -11.51 -14.71 10.89
CA ALA A 36 -10.85 -15.57 11.87
C ALA A 36 -9.87 -14.75 12.74
N PRO A 37 -10.37 -13.82 13.60
CA PRO A 37 -9.53 -12.90 14.36
C PRO A 37 -8.55 -13.58 15.33
N ALA A 38 -8.80 -14.83 15.69
CA ALA A 38 -7.90 -15.62 16.53
C ALA A 38 -6.73 -16.27 15.76
N ALA A 39 -6.78 -16.28 14.42
CA ALA A 39 -5.71 -16.84 13.61
C ALA A 39 -4.57 -15.84 13.44
N ALA A 40 -3.33 -16.33 13.53
CA ALA A 40 -2.13 -15.54 13.31
C ALA A 40 -1.58 -15.81 11.91
N VAL A 41 -1.40 -14.75 11.12
CA VAL A 41 -0.72 -14.84 9.83
C VAL A 41 0.77 -14.67 10.05
N THR A 42 1.57 -15.61 9.54
CA THR A 42 3.03 -15.59 9.66
C THR A 42 3.69 -15.64 8.29
N LEU A 43 4.82 -14.95 8.15
CA LEU A 43 5.65 -14.95 6.95
C LEU A 43 6.99 -15.61 7.28
N LYS A 44 7.40 -16.60 6.48
CA LYS A 44 8.65 -17.35 6.66
C LYS A 44 9.45 -17.35 5.37
N ASP A 45 10.75 -17.16 5.48
CA ASP A 45 11.68 -17.38 4.36
C ASP A 45 12.10 -18.85 4.33
N THR A 46 11.87 -19.54 3.22
CA THR A 46 12.23 -20.96 3.03
C THR A 46 13.31 -21.14 1.95
N GLY A 47 14.10 -20.10 1.68
CA GLY A 47 15.15 -20.12 0.67
C GLY A 47 14.61 -19.72 -0.70
N ALA A 48 14.02 -20.66 -1.44
CA ALA A 48 13.60 -20.46 -2.84
C ALA A 48 12.33 -19.59 -2.99
N TYR A 49 11.54 -19.47 -1.92
CA TYR A 49 10.32 -18.68 -1.86
C TYR A 49 10.07 -18.23 -0.41
N PHE A 50 9.14 -17.30 -0.24
CA PHE A 50 8.54 -17.03 1.06
C PHE A 50 7.24 -17.84 1.19
N VAL A 51 6.90 -18.22 2.43
CA VAL A 51 5.65 -18.88 2.79
C VAL A 51 4.85 -17.97 3.71
N ILE A 52 3.63 -17.64 3.30
CA ILE A 52 2.61 -17.04 4.16
C ILE A 52 1.75 -18.17 4.70
N ASP A 53 1.81 -18.40 6.00
CA ASP A 53 0.86 -19.27 6.70
C ASP A 53 -0.26 -18.39 7.28
N ALA A 54 -1.47 -18.52 6.74
CA ALA A 54 -2.65 -17.79 7.18
C ALA A 54 -3.19 -18.26 8.56
N GLY A 55 -2.63 -19.34 9.12
CA GLY A 55 -3.06 -19.98 10.37
C GLY A 55 -4.31 -20.85 10.20
N VAL A 56 -5.16 -20.52 9.22
CA VAL A 56 -6.39 -21.22 8.87
C VAL A 56 -6.54 -21.28 7.34
N SER A 57 -7.27 -22.28 6.84
CA SER A 57 -7.61 -22.31 5.42
C SER A 57 -8.59 -21.19 5.09
N ILE A 58 -8.28 -20.40 4.06
CA ILE A 58 -9.19 -19.37 3.57
C ILE A 58 -10.42 -20.04 2.96
N ALA A 59 -11.62 -19.63 3.36
CA ALA A 59 -12.86 -20.10 2.77
C ALA A 59 -13.28 -19.21 1.59
N GLU A 60 -13.84 -19.80 0.55
CA GLU A 60 -14.31 -19.05 -0.63
C GLU A 60 -15.37 -17.99 -0.26
N ALA A 61 -16.28 -18.31 0.67
CA ALA A 61 -17.31 -17.39 1.13
C ALA A 61 -16.76 -16.12 1.81
N TRP A 62 -15.49 -16.07 2.20
CA TRP A 62 -14.87 -14.85 2.73
C TRP A 62 -14.66 -13.80 1.63
N LEU A 63 -14.65 -14.21 0.36
CA LEU A 63 -14.47 -13.29 -0.76
C LEU A 63 -15.67 -12.35 -0.97
N ASP A 64 -16.86 -12.75 -0.51
CA ASP A 64 -18.09 -11.97 -0.65
C ASP A 64 -18.11 -10.71 0.23
N ASP A 65 -17.26 -10.67 1.26
CA ASP A 65 -17.17 -9.59 2.24
C ASP A 65 -15.81 -8.88 2.22
N VAL A 66 -15.11 -8.92 1.08
CA VAL A 66 -13.85 -8.19 0.88
C VAL A 66 -14.15 -6.70 0.83
N ALA A 67 -13.87 -6.00 1.93
CA ALA A 67 -13.94 -4.55 1.97
C ALA A 67 -12.75 -3.94 1.23
N VAL A 68 -13.04 -3.07 0.27
CA VAL A 68 -12.04 -2.17 -0.32
C VAL A 68 -11.65 -1.15 0.73
N ARG A 69 -10.36 -1.05 1.02
CA ARG A 69 -9.83 0.01 1.89
C ARG A 69 -9.29 1.17 1.08
N GLU A 70 -9.44 2.34 1.66
CA GLU A 70 -8.97 3.63 1.17
C GLU A 70 -7.67 4.04 1.90
N ASP A 71 -6.79 3.08 2.17
CA ASP A 71 -5.61 3.32 3.03
C ASP A 71 -4.49 4.08 2.32
N ILE A 72 -4.57 4.17 1.00
CA ILE A 72 -3.59 4.88 0.20
C ILE A 72 -4.12 6.31 0.01
N PRO A 73 -3.48 7.32 0.63
CA PRO A 73 -3.96 8.68 0.52
C PRO A 73 -3.82 9.17 -0.92
N PHE A 74 -4.82 9.89 -1.39
CA PHE A 74 -4.65 10.73 -2.57
C PHE A 74 -3.75 11.90 -2.20
N VAL A 75 -2.73 12.13 -3.02
CA VAL A 75 -1.70 13.13 -2.72
C VAL A 75 -2.12 14.45 -3.36
N THR A 76 -2.49 15.42 -2.53
CA THR A 76 -2.91 16.75 -2.98
C THR A 76 -1.77 17.76 -2.86
N ALA A 77 -1.87 18.83 -3.64
CA ALA A 77 -1.04 20.01 -3.52
C ALA A 77 -1.87 21.21 -4.02
N SER A 78 -1.36 22.42 -3.84
CA SER A 78 -1.96 23.67 -4.35
C SER A 78 -2.37 23.65 -5.83
N LYS A 79 -1.75 22.79 -6.64
CA LYS A 79 -2.04 22.60 -8.07
C LYS A 79 -2.82 21.33 -8.42
N PHE A 80 -3.07 20.45 -7.45
CA PHE A 80 -3.72 19.15 -7.64
C PHE A 80 -4.79 18.93 -6.57
N ALA A 81 -6.05 19.13 -6.96
CA ALA A 81 -7.21 18.86 -6.13
C ALA A 81 -7.68 17.42 -6.30
N VAL A 82 -8.38 16.92 -5.28
CA VAL A 82 -9.12 15.67 -5.38
C VAL A 82 -10.33 15.89 -6.30
N PRO A 83 -10.64 14.97 -7.23
CA PRO A 83 -11.91 14.99 -7.95
C PRO A 83 -13.12 14.98 -7.01
N ASP A 84 -14.08 15.89 -7.21
CA ASP A 84 -15.24 16.08 -6.34
C ASP A 84 -16.16 14.86 -6.23
N ASP A 85 -16.11 13.96 -7.22
CA ASP A 85 -16.96 12.79 -7.33
C ASP A 85 -16.35 11.53 -6.69
N LEU A 86 -15.09 11.61 -6.21
CA LEU A 86 -14.48 10.48 -5.53
C LEU A 86 -14.94 10.41 -4.06
N PRO A 87 -15.42 9.24 -3.60
CA PRO A 87 -15.72 9.02 -2.19
C PRO A 87 -14.40 8.88 -1.43
N MET A 88 -13.73 10.00 -1.17
CA MET A 88 -12.39 10.02 -0.57
C MET A 88 -12.48 10.26 0.93
N SER A 89 -12.04 9.29 1.72
CA SER A 89 -11.85 9.47 3.17
C SER A 89 -10.45 9.95 3.56
N LEU A 90 -9.46 9.83 2.68
CA LEU A 90 -8.04 10.08 3.02
C LEU A 90 -7.28 10.84 1.93
N ALA A 91 -7.07 12.15 2.13
CA ALA A 91 -6.19 12.96 1.28
C ALA A 91 -5.02 13.48 2.11
N ARG A 92 -3.83 13.53 1.51
CA ARG A 92 -2.63 14.10 2.14
C ARG A 92 -2.11 15.27 1.31
N ASN A 93 -2.08 16.44 1.92
CA ASN A 93 -1.54 17.63 1.29
C ASN A 93 -0.01 17.68 1.47
N VAL A 94 0.69 17.70 0.34
CA VAL A 94 2.15 17.80 0.26
C VAL A 94 2.63 19.16 0.75
N ASP A 95 1.91 20.23 0.42
CA ASP A 95 2.28 21.60 0.79
C ASP A 95 2.20 21.77 2.32
N ASP A 96 1.13 21.25 2.94
CA ASP A 96 0.99 21.27 4.41
C ASP A 96 2.10 20.47 5.10
N THR A 97 2.48 19.32 4.52
CA THR A 97 3.59 18.49 5.05
C THR A 97 4.93 19.23 4.94
N TRP A 98 5.16 19.95 3.83
CA TRP A 98 6.35 20.77 3.65
C TRP A 98 6.41 21.96 4.61
N ASP A 99 5.28 22.62 4.84
CA ASP A 99 5.19 23.73 5.77
C ASP A 99 5.39 23.27 7.22
N GLN A 100 4.83 22.12 7.60
CA GLN A 100 5.10 21.49 8.90
C GLN A 100 6.59 21.16 9.06
N PHE A 101 7.21 20.59 8.03
CA PHE A 101 8.64 20.28 8.04
C PHE A 101 9.51 21.53 8.19
N ARG A 102 9.19 22.61 7.47
CA ARG A 102 9.90 23.90 7.60
C ARG A 102 9.79 24.46 9.01
N ARG A 103 8.58 24.47 9.60
CA ARG A 103 8.35 24.92 10.98
C ARG A 103 9.15 24.08 11.98
N TYR A 104 9.17 22.76 11.81
CA TYR A 104 9.96 21.85 12.64
C TYR A 104 11.46 22.18 12.57
N GLN A 105 12.00 22.38 11.36
CA GLN A 105 13.41 22.75 11.18
C GLN A 105 13.76 24.12 11.77
N GLU A 106 12.89 25.12 11.56
CA GLU A 106 13.06 26.46 12.11
C GLU A 106 13.06 26.46 13.64
N GLN A 107 12.08 25.80 14.26
CA GLN A 107 11.99 25.71 15.71
C GLN A 107 13.15 24.91 16.30
N ARG A 108 13.54 23.80 15.67
CA ARG A 108 14.72 23.03 16.07
C ARG A 108 15.99 23.87 16.01
N LYS A 109 16.16 24.68 14.96
CA LYS A 109 17.29 25.59 14.82
C LYS A 109 17.29 26.66 15.93
N GLN A 110 16.15 27.31 16.17
CA GLN A 110 16.02 28.32 17.23
C GLN A 110 16.37 27.76 18.62
N LEU A 111 15.87 26.56 18.96
CA LEU A 111 16.17 25.89 20.23
C LEU A 111 17.65 25.50 20.32
N SER A 112 18.26 25.07 19.21
CA SER A 112 19.70 24.77 19.14
C SER A 112 20.55 26.03 19.34
N ASP A 113 20.19 27.15 18.72
CA ASP A 113 20.89 28.44 18.86
C ASP A 113 20.78 28.96 20.29
N GLN A 114 19.67 28.67 20.98
CA GLN A 114 19.43 28.95 22.40
C GLN A 114 20.11 27.95 23.36
N LYS A 115 20.81 26.93 22.85
CA LYS A 115 21.48 25.88 23.62
C LYS A 115 20.54 25.12 24.57
N VAL A 116 19.28 24.96 24.17
CA VAL A 116 18.29 24.16 24.91
C VAL A 116 18.74 22.70 24.98
N GLN A 117 18.54 22.06 26.12
CA GLN A 117 18.93 20.67 26.34
C GLN A 117 18.12 19.71 25.46
N THR A 118 18.69 18.56 25.12
CA THR A 118 18.08 17.59 24.18
C THR A 118 16.67 17.13 24.58
N GLU A 119 16.43 16.86 25.86
CA GLU A 119 15.11 16.40 26.33
C GLU A 119 14.06 17.52 26.34
N GLU A 120 14.45 18.73 26.74
CA GLU A 120 13.58 19.91 26.66
C GLU A 120 13.27 20.28 25.21
N MET A 121 14.24 20.13 24.31
CA MET A 121 14.06 20.32 22.87
C MET A 121 13.08 19.29 22.29
N LYS A 122 13.17 18.01 22.68
CA LYS A 122 12.19 16.99 22.27
C LYS A 122 10.78 17.36 22.72
N GLN A 123 10.62 17.78 23.97
CA GLN A 123 9.32 18.15 24.51
C GLN A 123 8.75 19.39 23.81
N ALA A 124 9.58 20.37 23.49
CA ALA A 124 9.18 21.57 22.75
C ALA A 124 8.82 21.30 21.28
N LEU A 125 9.34 20.22 20.69
CA LEU A 125 9.07 19.82 19.30
C LEU A 125 7.97 18.77 19.18
N ALA A 126 7.42 18.26 20.28
CA ALA A 126 6.43 17.18 20.27
C ALA A 126 5.18 17.53 19.45
N ASP A 127 4.70 18.77 19.55
CA ASP A 127 3.53 19.24 18.79
C ASP A 127 3.82 19.43 17.29
N LEU A 128 5.09 19.45 16.90
CA LEU A 128 5.55 19.51 15.51
C LEU A 128 6.12 18.18 15.03
N GLU A 129 5.93 17.09 15.78
CA GLU A 129 6.43 15.78 15.38
C GLU A 129 5.87 15.41 14.01
N MET A 130 6.78 15.11 13.08
CA MET A 130 6.42 14.74 11.73
C MET A 130 5.92 13.29 11.72
N PRO A 131 4.92 12.95 10.89
CA PRO A 131 4.54 11.55 10.66
C PRO A 131 5.77 10.72 10.25
N ALA A 132 5.87 9.47 10.69
CA ALA A 132 7.05 8.62 10.44
C ALA A 132 7.45 8.51 8.95
N ASP A 133 6.48 8.67 8.06
CA ASP A 133 6.63 8.59 6.60
C ASP A 133 6.81 9.96 5.91
N TRP A 134 7.00 11.05 6.65
CA TRP A 134 7.07 12.41 6.10
C TRP A 134 8.14 12.57 5.02
N SER A 135 9.23 11.83 5.12
CA SER A 135 10.34 11.86 4.16
C SER A 135 9.88 11.41 2.77
N VAL A 136 8.91 10.49 2.67
CA VAL A 136 8.30 10.07 1.39
C VAL A 136 7.67 11.25 0.67
N VAL A 137 7.04 12.17 1.40
CA VAL A 137 6.44 13.38 0.85
C VAL A 137 7.47 14.37 0.31
N THR A 138 8.68 14.40 0.89
CA THR A 138 9.75 15.25 0.36
C THR A 138 10.22 14.80 -1.01
N TYR A 139 10.11 13.51 -1.32
CA TYR A 139 10.39 13.00 -2.66
C TYR A 139 9.27 13.34 -3.65
N LEU A 140 8.00 13.39 -3.20
CA LEU A 140 6.85 13.73 -4.02
C LEU A 140 6.77 15.22 -4.42
N GLY A 141 7.28 16.13 -3.59
CA GLY A 141 7.18 17.59 -3.80
C GLY A 141 8.38 18.26 -4.49
N ASP A 142 9.50 17.56 -4.67
CA ASP A 142 10.62 18.06 -5.49
C ASP A 142 10.30 17.82 -6.98
N TYR A 143 10.83 18.68 -7.86
CA TYR A 143 10.77 18.58 -9.33
C TYR A 143 11.18 17.19 -9.89
N ARG A 144 11.74 16.33 -9.04
CA ARG A 144 12.27 15.00 -9.32
C ARG A 144 11.24 13.86 -9.34
N MET A 145 10.01 14.04 -8.84
CA MET A 145 8.96 13.01 -8.99
C MET A 145 7.78 13.47 -9.85
N GLN A 146 7.84 13.04 -11.11
CA GLN A 146 6.71 13.04 -12.07
C GLN A 146 5.62 11.99 -11.72
N ALA A 147 5.76 11.30 -10.59
CA ALA A 147 4.93 10.14 -10.25
C ALA A 147 3.67 10.49 -9.44
N GLN A 148 3.47 11.73 -8.98
CA GLN A 148 2.24 12.12 -8.27
C GLN A 148 0.99 11.90 -9.15
N GLY A 149 1.04 12.28 -10.43
CA GLY A 149 -0.07 12.05 -11.35
C GLY A 149 -0.34 10.56 -11.58
N ILE A 150 0.71 9.74 -11.64
CA ILE A 150 0.60 8.28 -11.79
C ILE A 150 0.01 7.65 -10.52
N HIS A 151 0.51 8.02 -9.34
CA HIS A 151 0.00 7.61 -8.03
C HIS A 151 -1.48 7.96 -7.87
N ASN A 152 -1.83 9.22 -8.11
CA ASN A 152 -3.21 9.68 -7.99
C ASN A 152 -4.13 9.00 -9.00
N GLY A 153 -3.69 8.83 -10.25
CA GLY A 153 -4.46 8.09 -11.25
C GLY A 153 -4.71 6.64 -10.84
N LEU A 154 -3.74 6.00 -10.21
CA LEU A 154 -3.86 4.66 -9.65
C LEU A 154 -4.82 4.59 -8.45
N VAL A 155 -4.68 5.51 -7.50
CA VAL A 155 -5.58 5.59 -6.33
C VAL A 155 -7.00 5.83 -6.81
N GLU A 156 -7.21 6.77 -7.74
CA GLU A 156 -8.50 7.06 -8.35
C GLU A 156 -9.08 5.82 -9.05
N GLN A 157 -8.29 5.15 -9.89
CA GLN A 157 -8.70 3.93 -10.58
C GLN A 157 -9.09 2.84 -9.59
N TRP A 158 -8.31 2.64 -8.52
CA TRP A 158 -8.60 1.70 -7.44
C TRP A 158 -9.89 2.05 -6.70
N GLN A 159 -10.14 3.33 -6.39
CA GLN A 159 -11.37 3.76 -5.71
C GLN A 159 -12.61 3.52 -6.57
N ARG A 160 -12.53 3.86 -7.86
CA ARG A 160 -13.65 3.77 -8.80
C ARG A 160 -14.07 2.33 -9.09
N SER A 161 -13.11 1.43 -9.17
CA SER A 161 -13.32 0.04 -9.63
C SER A 161 -13.13 -1.01 -8.55
N GLY A 162 -12.47 -0.66 -7.45
CA GLY A 162 -12.07 -1.60 -6.41
C GLY A 162 -13.25 -2.31 -5.80
N LYS A 163 -14.40 -1.63 -5.62
CA LYS A 163 -15.60 -2.22 -5.00
C LYS A 163 -16.24 -3.27 -5.90
N GLU A 164 -16.32 -2.98 -7.19
CA GLU A 164 -16.87 -3.89 -8.19
C GLU A 164 -16.04 -5.17 -8.30
N PHE A 165 -14.71 -5.04 -8.26
CA PHE A 165 -13.78 -6.16 -8.46
C PHE A 165 -13.12 -6.68 -7.19
N ALA A 166 -13.57 -6.29 -5.99
CA ALA A 166 -12.91 -6.63 -4.72
C ALA A 166 -12.70 -8.14 -4.56
N ALA A 167 -13.77 -8.91 -4.74
CA ALA A 167 -13.74 -10.37 -4.67
C ALA A 167 -12.86 -10.98 -5.77
N LEU A 168 -12.92 -10.45 -7.00
CA LEU A 168 -12.11 -10.90 -8.12
C LEU A 168 -10.61 -10.64 -7.86
N ASN A 169 -10.26 -9.44 -7.42
CA ASN A 169 -8.90 -9.04 -7.10
C ASN A 169 -8.31 -9.93 -6.00
N MET A 170 -9.07 -10.15 -4.93
CA MET A 170 -8.64 -11.05 -3.87
C MET A 170 -8.48 -12.49 -4.37
N ARG A 171 -9.42 -12.99 -5.18
CA ARG A 171 -9.31 -14.31 -5.82
C ARG A 171 -8.03 -14.43 -6.65
N THR A 172 -7.72 -13.42 -7.45
CA THR A 172 -6.50 -13.36 -8.27
C THR A 172 -5.25 -13.36 -7.41
N VAL A 173 -5.20 -12.60 -6.32
CA VAL A 173 -4.08 -12.62 -5.36
C VAL A 173 -3.87 -14.01 -4.78
N LEU A 174 -4.95 -14.68 -4.34
CA LEU A 174 -4.86 -16.05 -3.81
C LEU A 174 -4.40 -17.05 -4.88
N ALA A 175 -4.80 -16.85 -6.14
CA ALA A 175 -4.37 -17.69 -7.26
C ALA A 175 -2.88 -17.54 -7.56
N LEU A 176 -2.36 -16.30 -7.62
CA LEU A 176 -0.95 -16.00 -7.89
C LEU A 176 -0.03 -16.72 -6.89
N PHE A 177 -0.44 -16.79 -5.63
CA PHE A 177 0.38 -17.36 -4.57
C PHE A 177 -0.07 -18.77 -4.14
N ALA A 178 -0.93 -19.44 -4.91
CA ALA A 178 -1.45 -20.77 -4.55
C ALA A 178 -0.39 -21.88 -4.63
N SER A 179 0.70 -21.68 -5.37
CA SER A 179 1.77 -22.66 -5.56
C SER A 179 3.07 -21.95 -5.88
N PRO A 180 4.24 -22.50 -5.50
CA PRO A 180 5.55 -21.95 -5.89
C PRO A 180 5.76 -21.82 -7.41
N VAL A 181 4.97 -22.57 -8.20
CA VAL A 181 5.05 -22.64 -9.66
C VAL A 181 3.75 -22.19 -10.34
N ALA A 182 2.95 -21.35 -9.68
CA ALA A 182 1.74 -20.81 -10.28
C ALA A 182 2.06 -20.04 -11.58
N ASP A 183 1.23 -20.21 -12.61
CA ASP A 183 1.40 -19.50 -13.89
C ASP A 183 0.84 -18.07 -13.76
N TRP A 184 1.72 -17.15 -13.38
CA TRP A 184 1.34 -15.76 -13.16
C TRP A 184 0.90 -15.06 -14.44
N ALA A 185 1.42 -15.47 -15.59
CA ALA A 185 1.06 -14.87 -16.88
C ALA A 185 -0.39 -15.25 -17.25
N GLU A 186 -0.76 -16.51 -17.10
CA GLU A 186 -2.13 -16.95 -17.37
C GLU A 186 -3.12 -16.39 -16.35
N ILE A 187 -2.77 -16.35 -15.06
CA ILE A 187 -3.62 -15.76 -14.01
C ILE A 187 -3.86 -14.26 -14.29
N ALA A 188 -2.81 -13.51 -14.65
CA ALA A 188 -2.93 -12.12 -15.03
C ALA A 188 -3.78 -11.93 -16.30
N SER A 189 -3.63 -12.81 -17.29
CA SER A 189 -4.44 -12.81 -18.52
C SER A 189 -5.94 -13.07 -18.23
N GLN A 190 -6.26 -14.01 -17.34
CA GLN A 190 -7.63 -14.26 -16.90
C GLN A 190 -8.23 -13.06 -16.18
N TRP A 191 -7.49 -12.45 -15.26
CA TRP A 191 -7.92 -11.23 -14.59
C TRP A 191 -8.19 -10.10 -15.59
N LYS A 192 -7.28 -9.84 -16.53
CA LYS A 192 -7.45 -8.82 -17.59
C LYS A 192 -8.70 -9.05 -18.44
N ARG A 193 -8.99 -10.31 -18.79
CA ARG A 193 -10.22 -10.66 -19.52
C ARG A 193 -11.47 -10.38 -18.69
N ALA A 194 -11.44 -10.68 -17.40
CA ALA A 194 -12.55 -10.48 -16.48
C ALA A 194 -12.81 -8.99 -16.16
N THR A 195 -11.78 -8.15 -16.20
CA THR A 195 -11.89 -6.70 -16.00
C THR A 195 -12.01 -5.91 -17.31
N LYS A 196 -12.09 -6.58 -18.46
CA LYS A 196 -12.15 -5.93 -19.77
C LYS A 196 -13.39 -5.03 -19.89
N GLY A 197 -13.19 -3.79 -20.35
CA GLY A 197 -14.26 -2.80 -20.51
C GLY A 197 -14.52 -1.95 -19.26
N SER A 198 -13.84 -2.23 -18.15
CA SER A 198 -13.71 -1.28 -17.05
C SER A 198 -12.77 -0.13 -17.43
N SER A 199 -12.73 0.91 -16.60
CA SER A 199 -11.82 2.05 -16.77
C SER A 199 -10.35 1.73 -16.41
N PHE A 200 -9.94 0.45 -16.30
CA PHE A 200 -8.55 0.16 -15.99
C PHE A 200 -7.64 0.47 -17.20
N SER A 201 -6.65 1.34 -17.03
CA SER A 201 -5.59 1.53 -18.02
C SER A 201 -4.59 0.36 -17.90
N ASP A 202 -4.35 -0.35 -19.00
CA ASP A 202 -3.55 -1.59 -19.09
C ASP A 202 -2.05 -1.42 -18.78
N THR A 203 -1.60 -0.20 -18.49
CA THR A 203 -0.19 0.20 -18.44
C THR A 203 0.35 0.47 -17.05
N VAL A 204 -0.41 0.22 -15.98
CA VAL A 204 0.05 0.55 -14.63
C VAL A 204 0.26 -0.70 -13.78
N THR A 205 1.52 -0.94 -13.40
CA THR A 205 1.92 -2.14 -12.65
C THR A 205 1.81 -1.91 -11.14
N ALA A 206 1.42 -2.95 -10.40
CA ALA A 206 1.38 -2.95 -8.94
C ALA A 206 2.72 -2.56 -8.27
N SER A 207 3.85 -2.66 -9.00
CA SER A 207 5.17 -2.19 -8.55
C SER A 207 5.25 -0.66 -8.36
N GLN A 208 4.31 0.11 -8.92
CA GLN A 208 4.18 1.56 -8.77
C GLN A 208 3.20 1.96 -7.66
N LEU A 209 2.42 0.99 -7.14
CA LEU A 209 1.47 1.18 -6.03
C LEU A 209 2.10 0.93 -4.66
N PHE A 210 3.16 0.12 -4.60
CA PHE A 210 3.74 -0.38 -3.34
C PHE A 210 5.25 -0.09 -3.17
N ASN A 211 5.86 0.65 -4.09
CA ASN A 211 7.17 1.31 -3.90
C ASN A 211 6.96 2.82 -3.82
#